data_AF-A0A1G8GHM0-F1
#
_entry.id   AF-A0A1G8GHM0-F1
#
_cell.length_a   1.000
_cell.length_b   1.000
_cell.length_c   1.000
_cell.angle_alpha   90.00
_cell.angle_beta   90.00
_cell.angle_gamma   90.00
#
_symmetry.space_group_name_H-M   'P 1'
#
loop_
_entity.id
_entity.type
_entity.pdbx_description
1 polymer ?
#
loop_
_entity_poly.entity_id
_entity_poly.type
_entity_poly.pdbx_seq_one_letter_code
_entity_poly.pdbx_strand_id
1 'polypeptide(L)'
;MPAPAAVAIPRDHYRQLLLAAGQDLAEASATEIVATGAYGGPGPSMAMLVADAFAVEPAAATELVEPYLEALRELCAERGVAAPSLEVVASGLAAAHHPRLRAPIDLDALVAHLLATVAPQTIAFAARHRDAVLDGSKAVTVRWREPIASGPATLTFDGGDERVAAHVRSVTRVAIADLTPAAVHAPNGTDMREYVDLLRSRYYPRMPDDAVLDVVCFRVTAMAPKRTA
;
A
#
# COMPACT_ATOMS: atom_id res chain seq x y z
N MET A 1 24.59 15.30 -42.39
CA MET A 1 23.98 15.90 -41.19
C MET A 1 24.24 14.97 -40.01
N PRO A 2 24.82 15.42 -38.90
CA PRO A 2 24.95 14.61 -37.70
C PRO A 2 23.55 14.31 -37.12
N ALA A 3 23.32 13.08 -36.68
CA ALA A 3 22.09 12.73 -35.97
C ALA A 3 21.99 13.56 -34.68
N PRO A 4 20.81 14.09 -34.32
CA PRO A 4 20.65 14.80 -33.07
C PRO A 4 21.04 13.89 -31.90
N ALA A 5 21.86 14.41 -30.98
CA ALA A 5 22.22 13.70 -29.77
C ALA A 5 20.94 13.38 -28.99
N ALA A 6 20.74 12.10 -28.64
CA ALA A 6 19.60 11.68 -27.84
C ALA A 6 19.70 12.37 -26.47
N VAL A 7 18.74 13.25 -26.17
CA VAL A 7 18.61 13.87 -24.85
C VAL A 7 18.08 12.81 -23.91
N ALA A 8 18.93 12.35 -22.98
CA ALA A 8 18.50 11.45 -21.92
C ALA A 8 17.64 12.23 -20.91
N ILE A 9 16.37 11.87 -20.79
CA ILE A 9 15.48 12.44 -19.77
C ILE A 9 15.88 11.83 -18.41
N PRO A 10 16.14 12.64 -17.36
CA PRO A 10 16.40 12.12 -16.02
C PRO A 10 15.23 11.28 -15.50
N ARG A 11 15.54 10.15 -14.85
CA ARG A 11 14.55 9.18 -14.33
C ARG A 11 13.51 9.85 -13.42
N ASP A 12 13.94 10.74 -12.53
CA ASP A 12 13.04 11.45 -11.61
C ASP A 12 12.07 12.38 -12.33
N HIS A 13 12.54 13.03 -13.41
CA HIS A 13 11.70 13.90 -14.22
C HIS A 13 10.63 13.09 -14.97
N TYR A 14 11.02 11.92 -15.50
CA TYR A 14 10.08 11.01 -16.14
C TYR A 14 9.05 10.44 -15.15
N ARG A 15 9.47 10.08 -13.93
CA ARG A 15 8.57 9.69 -12.84
C ARG A 15 7.54 10.78 -12.53
N GLN A 16 7.96 12.04 -12.37
CA GLN A 16 7.03 13.13 -12.09
C GLN A 16 6.03 13.36 -13.22
N LEU A 17 6.45 13.24 -14.49
CA LEU A 17 5.55 13.35 -15.64
C LEU A 17 4.50 12.23 -15.64
N LEU A 18 4.90 10.99 -15.31
CA LEU A 18 3.97 9.86 -15.19
C LEU A 18 2.95 10.09 -14.08
N LEU A 19 3.39 10.56 -12.90
CA LEU A 19 2.50 10.86 -11.78
C LEU A 19 1.49 11.95 -12.11
N ALA A 20 1.93 13.05 -12.72
CA ALA A 20 1.04 14.14 -13.13
C ALA A 20 0.01 13.66 -14.17
N ALA A 21 0.44 12.90 -15.19
CA ALA A 21 -0.45 12.37 -16.21
C ALA A 21 -1.49 11.39 -15.63
N GLY A 22 -1.10 10.60 -14.63
CA GLY A 22 -1.98 9.62 -14.01
C GLY A 22 -3.07 10.23 -13.13
N GLN A 23 -2.83 11.40 -12.52
CA GLN A 23 -3.85 12.12 -11.76
C GLN A 23 -5.01 12.56 -12.68
N ASP A 24 -4.71 13.22 -13.79
CA ASP A 24 -5.71 13.66 -14.77
C ASP A 24 -6.48 12.47 -15.38
N LEU A 25 -5.76 11.37 -15.65
CA LEU A 25 -6.34 10.15 -16.23
C LEU A 25 -7.18 9.33 -15.26
N ALA A 26 -6.86 9.38 -13.96
CA ALA A 26 -7.65 8.72 -12.93
C ALA A 26 -9.07 9.31 -12.86
N GLU A 27 -9.17 10.65 -12.85
CA GLU A 27 -10.45 11.36 -12.85
C GLU A 27 -11.26 11.08 -14.13
N ALA A 28 -10.58 11.12 -15.29
CA ALA A 28 -11.23 10.85 -16.57
C ALA A 28 -11.74 9.40 -16.68
N SER A 29 -10.92 8.42 -16.24
CA SER A 29 -11.29 7.00 -16.29
C SER A 29 -12.43 6.67 -15.32
N ALA A 30 -12.47 7.30 -14.15
CA ALA A 30 -13.61 7.20 -13.24
C ALA A 30 -14.89 7.74 -13.91
N THR A 31 -14.79 8.88 -14.59
CA THR A 31 -15.91 9.49 -15.31
C THR A 31 -16.42 8.64 -16.50
N GLU A 32 -15.64 7.74 -17.08
CA GLU A 32 -16.13 6.85 -18.15
C GLU A 32 -17.07 5.75 -17.62
N ILE A 33 -16.82 5.24 -16.41
CA ILE A 33 -17.68 4.27 -15.71
C ILE A 33 -19.07 4.86 -15.45
N VAL A 34 -19.14 6.19 -15.27
CA VAL A 34 -20.40 6.93 -15.10
C VAL A 34 -21.35 6.72 -16.27
N ALA A 35 -20.82 6.76 -17.49
CA ALA A 35 -21.59 6.71 -18.71
C ALA A 35 -22.06 5.29 -19.06
N THR A 36 -21.28 4.26 -18.70
CA THR A 36 -21.54 2.86 -19.10
C THR A 36 -22.22 2.02 -18.04
N GLY A 37 -22.18 2.44 -16.75
CA GLY A 37 -22.88 1.77 -15.65
C GLY A 37 -22.26 0.46 -15.17
N ALA A 38 -21.21 -0.04 -15.82
CA ALA A 38 -20.45 -1.22 -15.43
C ALA A 38 -18.96 -0.89 -15.36
N TYR A 39 -18.24 -1.48 -14.39
CA TYR A 39 -16.78 -1.36 -14.33
C TYR A 39 -16.15 -2.11 -15.51
N GLY A 40 -15.70 -1.38 -16.54
CA GLY A 40 -15.06 -1.93 -17.73
C GLY A 40 -13.56 -2.19 -17.61
N GLY A 41 -12.97 -1.90 -16.45
CA GLY A 41 -11.53 -1.88 -16.23
C GLY A 41 -10.93 -0.46 -16.30
N PRO A 42 -9.65 -0.31 -15.94
CA PRO A 42 -8.92 0.92 -16.20
C PRO A 42 -8.74 1.09 -17.71
N GLY A 43 -9.03 2.29 -18.23
CA GLY A 43 -8.87 2.59 -19.65
C GLY A 43 -7.43 2.33 -20.15
N PRO A 44 -7.21 2.14 -21.46
CA PRO A 44 -5.90 1.79 -22.03
C PRO A 44 -4.78 2.74 -21.61
N SER A 45 -5.10 4.03 -21.46
CA SER A 45 -4.16 5.07 -21.04
C SER A 45 -3.70 4.90 -19.58
N MET A 46 -4.60 4.53 -18.67
CA MET A 46 -4.24 4.28 -17.27
C MET A 46 -3.40 3.00 -17.16
N ALA A 47 -3.79 1.93 -17.87
CA ALA A 47 -3.00 0.70 -17.91
C ALA A 47 -1.59 0.93 -18.45
N MET A 48 -1.45 1.75 -19.49
CA MET A 48 -0.14 2.13 -20.04
C MET A 48 0.70 2.91 -19.02
N LEU A 49 0.12 3.90 -18.33
CA LEU A 49 0.86 4.70 -17.36
C LEU A 49 1.35 3.88 -16.16
N VAL A 50 0.50 3.00 -15.61
CA VAL A 50 0.88 2.13 -14.49
C VAL A 50 2.00 1.18 -14.90
N ALA A 51 1.92 0.64 -16.11
CA ALA A 51 2.94 -0.24 -16.68
C ALA A 51 4.28 0.52 -16.87
N ASP A 52 4.26 1.69 -17.51
CA ASP A 52 5.44 2.54 -17.68
C ASP A 52 6.04 2.95 -16.32
N ALA A 53 5.19 3.32 -15.35
CA ALA A 53 5.63 3.68 -14.00
C ALA A 53 6.30 2.49 -13.32
N PHE A 54 5.74 1.28 -13.41
CA PHE A 54 6.34 0.09 -12.81
C PHE A 54 7.70 -0.26 -13.43
N ALA A 55 7.83 -0.14 -14.75
CA ALA A 55 9.08 -0.36 -15.46
C ALA A 55 10.17 0.63 -15.05
N VAL A 56 9.78 1.86 -14.72
CA VAL A 56 10.69 2.88 -14.19
C VAL A 56 11.00 2.63 -12.74
N GLU A 57 9.98 2.45 -11.89
CA GLU A 57 10.10 2.25 -10.45
C GLU A 57 8.79 1.66 -9.90
N PRO A 58 8.82 0.45 -9.28
CA PRO A 58 7.61 -0.18 -8.76
C PRO A 58 6.76 0.72 -7.84
N ALA A 59 7.39 1.50 -6.96
CA ALA A 59 6.68 2.43 -6.06
C ALA A 59 5.86 3.48 -6.81
N ALA A 60 6.31 3.95 -7.98
CA ALA A 60 5.56 4.92 -8.79
C ALA A 60 4.24 4.33 -9.32
N ALA A 61 4.18 3.01 -9.57
CA ALA A 61 2.93 2.34 -9.94
C ALA A 61 1.92 2.35 -8.78
N THR A 62 2.39 2.19 -7.55
CA THR A 62 1.54 2.28 -6.35
C THR A 62 0.97 3.70 -6.18
N GLU A 63 1.84 4.71 -6.31
CA GLU A 63 1.45 6.13 -6.23
C GLU A 63 0.44 6.56 -7.30
N LEU A 64 0.40 5.88 -8.45
CA LEU A 64 -0.60 6.09 -9.49
C LEU A 64 -1.92 5.37 -9.21
N VAL A 65 -1.85 4.13 -8.72
CA VAL A 65 -3.02 3.28 -8.54
C VAL A 65 -3.84 3.68 -7.31
N GLU A 66 -3.18 4.16 -6.24
CA GLU A 66 -3.87 4.59 -5.01
C GLU A 66 -4.92 5.70 -5.24
N PRO A 67 -4.60 6.86 -5.85
CA PRO A 67 -5.58 7.91 -6.13
C PRO A 67 -6.69 7.45 -7.07
N TYR A 68 -6.37 6.62 -8.06
CA TYR A 68 -7.37 6.04 -8.96
C TYR A 68 -8.39 5.18 -8.21
N LEU A 69 -7.94 4.36 -7.28
CA LEU A 69 -8.84 3.55 -6.46
C LEU A 69 -9.65 4.39 -5.48
N GLU A 70 -9.11 5.48 -4.96
CA GLU A 70 -9.83 6.43 -4.12
C GLU A 70 -10.98 7.09 -4.90
N ALA A 71 -10.68 7.71 -6.05
CA ALA A 71 -11.68 8.31 -6.93
C ALA A 71 -12.75 7.30 -7.38
N LEU A 72 -12.33 6.06 -7.70
CA LEU A 72 -13.24 4.99 -8.06
C LEU A 72 -14.19 4.61 -6.93
N ARG A 73 -13.71 4.56 -5.68
CA ARG A 73 -14.55 4.25 -4.51
C ARG A 73 -15.55 5.36 -4.23
N GLU A 74 -15.13 6.62 -4.28
CA GLU A 74 -16.02 7.78 -4.09
C GLU A 74 -17.16 7.75 -5.11
N LEU A 75 -16.82 7.55 -6.38
CA LEU A 75 -17.80 7.47 -7.46
C LEU A 75 -18.78 6.31 -7.31
N CYS A 76 -18.29 5.13 -6.91
CA CYS A 76 -19.14 3.98 -6.63
C CYS A 76 -20.11 4.26 -5.47
N ALA A 77 -19.64 4.95 -4.42
CA ALA A 77 -20.45 5.33 -3.27
C ALA A 77 -21.56 6.31 -3.64
N GLU A 78 -21.26 7.36 -4.43
CA GLU A 78 -22.27 8.30 -4.95
C GLU A 78 -23.40 7.62 -5.72
N ARG A 79 -23.10 6.47 -6.33
CA ARG A 79 -24.02 5.70 -7.16
C ARG A 79 -24.69 4.54 -6.45
N GLY A 80 -24.34 4.28 -5.20
CA GLY A 80 -24.86 3.13 -4.45
C GLY A 80 -24.47 1.78 -5.06
N VAL A 81 -23.33 1.70 -5.76
CA VAL A 81 -22.78 0.46 -6.31
C VAL A 81 -21.52 0.04 -5.57
N ALA A 82 -21.23 -1.26 -5.54
CA ALA A 82 -20.00 -1.76 -4.91
C ALA A 82 -18.77 -1.43 -5.78
N ALA A 83 -17.72 -0.88 -5.16
CA ALA A 83 -16.44 -0.68 -5.84
C ALA A 83 -15.80 -2.03 -6.20
N PRO A 84 -15.12 -2.15 -7.36
CA PRO A 84 -14.42 -3.37 -7.72
C PRO A 84 -13.26 -3.65 -6.74
N SER A 85 -12.94 -4.94 -6.55
CA SER A 85 -11.78 -5.32 -5.75
C SER A 85 -10.47 -4.93 -6.45
N LEU A 86 -9.39 -4.81 -5.68
CA LEU A 86 -8.06 -4.55 -6.24
C LEU A 86 -7.64 -5.63 -7.25
N GLU A 87 -8.00 -6.89 -7.02
CA GLU A 87 -7.77 -7.99 -7.98
C GLU A 87 -8.49 -7.75 -9.31
N VAL A 88 -9.73 -7.25 -9.27
CA VAL A 88 -10.51 -6.91 -10.48
C VAL A 88 -9.85 -5.73 -11.21
N VAL A 89 -9.40 -4.71 -10.49
CA VAL A 89 -8.67 -3.57 -11.09
C VAL A 89 -7.34 -4.03 -11.71
N ALA A 90 -6.56 -4.82 -10.98
CA ALA A 90 -5.27 -5.33 -11.43
C ALA A 90 -5.40 -6.24 -12.66
N SER A 91 -6.43 -7.10 -12.68
CA SER A 91 -6.77 -7.91 -13.86
C SER A 91 -7.18 -7.04 -15.06
N GLY A 92 -7.90 -5.94 -14.82
CA GLY A 92 -8.24 -4.96 -15.84
C GLY A 92 -7.02 -4.26 -16.43
N LEU A 93 -6.04 -3.89 -15.60
CA LEU A 93 -4.76 -3.31 -16.05
C LEU A 93 -4.03 -4.28 -16.99
N ALA A 94 -3.97 -5.57 -16.63
CA ALA A 94 -3.33 -6.59 -17.45
C ALA A 94 -4.06 -6.81 -18.79
N ALA A 95 -5.40 -6.81 -18.78
CA ALA A 95 -6.20 -6.98 -20.00
C ALA A 95 -6.10 -5.78 -20.95
N ALA A 96 -6.03 -4.56 -20.41
CA ALA A 96 -5.88 -3.33 -21.18
C ALA A 96 -4.44 -3.10 -21.67
N HIS A 97 -3.44 -3.74 -21.06
CA HIS A 97 -2.04 -3.67 -21.49
C HIS A 97 -1.84 -4.42 -22.82
N HIS A 98 -1.73 -3.67 -23.92
CA HIS A 98 -1.58 -4.25 -25.25
C HIS A 98 -0.10 -4.63 -25.55
N PRO A 99 0.23 -5.92 -25.77
CA PRO A 99 1.63 -6.39 -25.87
C PRO A 99 2.41 -5.83 -27.07
N ARG A 100 1.72 -5.27 -28.07
CA ARG A 100 2.36 -4.79 -29.31
C ARG A 100 2.95 -3.37 -29.20
N LEU A 101 2.80 -2.68 -28.07
CA LEU A 101 3.14 -1.26 -27.99
C LEU A 101 4.39 -0.91 -27.18
N ARG A 102 4.90 -1.74 -26.23
CA ARG A 102 6.10 -1.40 -25.41
C ARG A 102 6.85 -2.63 -24.85
N ALA A 103 7.96 -2.35 -24.16
CA ALA A 103 8.85 -3.32 -23.51
C ALA A 103 8.06 -4.36 -22.69
N PRO A 104 8.51 -5.62 -22.65
CA PRO A 104 7.83 -6.66 -21.88
C PRO A 104 7.89 -6.30 -20.39
N ILE A 105 6.75 -5.94 -19.84
CA ILE A 105 6.57 -5.78 -18.39
C ILE A 105 6.04 -7.09 -17.86
N ASP A 106 6.63 -7.55 -16.76
CA ASP A 106 6.12 -8.68 -16.00
C ASP A 106 4.82 -8.26 -15.29
N LEU A 107 3.69 -8.53 -15.95
CA LEU A 107 2.36 -8.19 -15.45
C LEU A 107 2.04 -8.93 -14.15
N ASP A 108 2.52 -10.17 -13.99
CA ASP A 108 2.32 -10.93 -12.75
C ASP A 108 3.07 -10.27 -11.60
N ALA A 109 4.30 -9.80 -11.83
CA ALA A 109 5.05 -9.02 -10.86
C ALA A 109 4.40 -7.67 -10.52
N LEU A 110 3.81 -6.98 -11.52
CA LEU A 110 3.04 -5.76 -11.30
C LEU A 110 1.81 -6.04 -10.42
N VAL A 111 1.01 -7.05 -10.75
CA VAL A 111 -0.19 -7.41 -9.99
C VAL A 111 0.19 -7.82 -8.57
N ALA A 112 1.22 -8.65 -8.40
CA ALA A 112 1.70 -9.05 -7.08
C ALA A 112 2.20 -7.84 -6.27
N HIS A 113 2.90 -6.89 -6.92
CA HIS A 113 3.33 -5.67 -6.27
C HIS A 113 2.14 -4.82 -5.81
N LEU A 114 1.18 -4.54 -6.70
CA LEU A 114 0.00 -3.75 -6.36
C LEU A 114 -0.84 -4.43 -5.27
N LEU A 115 -1.05 -5.74 -5.34
CA LEU A 115 -1.74 -6.47 -4.27
C LEU A 115 -1.00 -6.38 -2.94
N ALA A 116 0.32 -6.41 -2.96
CA ALA A 116 1.12 -6.25 -1.75
C ALA A 116 1.06 -4.82 -1.20
N THR A 117 1.04 -3.79 -2.04
CA THR A 117 1.18 -2.38 -1.60
C THR A 117 -0.13 -1.60 -1.53
N VAL A 118 -1.20 -2.06 -2.17
CA VAL A 118 -2.46 -1.31 -2.30
C VAL A 118 -3.65 -2.02 -1.63
N ALA A 119 -3.56 -3.32 -1.34
CA ALA A 119 -4.65 -4.05 -0.69
C ALA A 119 -4.88 -3.52 0.74
N PRO A 120 -6.14 -3.28 1.16
CA PRO A 120 -6.44 -2.93 2.54
C PRO A 120 -5.98 -4.06 3.48
N GLN A 121 -4.86 -3.84 4.15
CA GLN A 121 -4.29 -4.79 5.10
C GLN A 121 -4.96 -4.63 6.46
N THR A 122 -5.19 -5.73 7.18
CA THR A 122 -5.66 -5.67 8.56
C THR A 122 -4.51 -5.88 9.51
N ILE A 123 -4.31 -4.96 10.44
CA ILE A 123 -3.25 -5.02 11.46
C ILE A 123 -3.91 -5.21 12.82
N ALA A 124 -3.74 -6.40 13.40
CA ALA A 124 -4.29 -6.71 14.72
C ALA A 124 -3.38 -6.18 15.85
N PHE A 125 -4.00 -5.56 16.84
CA PHE A 125 -3.35 -5.09 18.07
C PHE A 125 -3.99 -5.75 19.29
N ALA A 126 -3.16 -6.02 20.30
CA ALA A 126 -3.69 -6.35 21.62
C ALA A 126 -4.54 -5.18 22.15
N ALA A 127 -5.67 -5.50 22.81
CA ALA A 127 -6.61 -4.52 23.36
C ALA A 127 -5.94 -3.40 24.18
N ARG A 128 -4.89 -3.73 24.93
CA ARG A 128 -4.11 -2.78 25.74
C ARG A 128 -3.43 -1.65 24.97
N HIS A 129 -3.27 -1.80 23.66
CA HIS A 129 -2.66 -0.79 22.79
C HIS A 129 -3.69 0.16 22.19
N ARG A 130 -4.99 -0.06 22.41
CA ARG A 130 -6.08 0.69 21.80
C ARG A 130 -5.95 2.19 21.99
N ASP A 131 -5.96 2.65 23.24
CA ASP A 131 -6.01 4.09 23.51
C ASP A 131 -4.78 4.81 22.96
N ALA A 132 -3.60 4.21 23.14
CA ALA A 132 -2.34 4.74 22.60
C ALA A 132 -2.29 4.77 21.06
N VAL A 133 -2.95 3.83 20.38
CA VAL A 133 -3.05 3.86 18.91
C VAL A 133 -4.01 4.96 18.46
N LEU A 134 -5.15 5.08 19.14
CA LEU A 134 -6.20 6.05 18.79
C LEU A 134 -5.78 7.50 19.05
N ASP A 135 -5.04 7.76 20.13
CA ASP A 135 -4.50 9.09 20.42
C ASP A 135 -3.21 9.42 19.64
N GLY A 136 -2.68 8.46 18.88
CA GLY A 136 -1.50 8.60 18.04
C GLY A 136 -0.16 8.52 18.78
N SER A 137 -0.15 8.31 20.10
CA SER A 137 1.09 8.13 20.88
C SER A 137 1.82 6.83 20.53
N LYS A 138 1.11 5.84 20.01
CA LYS A 138 1.66 4.61 19.42
C LYS A 138 1.48 4.63 17.90
N ALA A 139 2.54 5.05 17.20
CA ALA A 139 2.61 5.08 15.73
C ALA A 139 3.49 3.97 15.13
N VAL A 140 4.12 3.12 15.96
CA VAL A 140 5.01 2.05 15.51
C VAL A 140 4.65 0.69 16.12
N THR A 141 4.75 -0.36 15.28
CA THR A 141 4.54 -1.76 15.65
C THR A 141 5.61 -2.63 15.00
N VAL A 142 5.97 -3.74 15.65
CA VAL A 142 6.95 -4.71 15.15
C VAL A 142 6.22 -5.99 14.81
N ARG A 143 6.52 -6.55 13.62
CA ARG A 143 5.84 -7.71 13.05
C ARG A 143 6.87 -8.76 12.61
N TRP A 144 6.50 -10.03 12.71
CA TRP A 144 7.32 -11.14 12.22
C TRP A 144 6.51 -12.04 11.30
N ARG A 145 6.94 -12.15 10.03
CA ARG A 145 6.29 -12.96 8.99
C ARG A 145 4.80 -12.61 8.77
N GLU A 146 4.44 -11.35 8.93
CA GLU A 146 3.13 -10.84 8.53
C GLU A 146 3.28 -10.06 7.22
N PRO A 147 2.39 -10.23 6.23
CA PRO A 147 2.50 -9.58 4.94
C PRO A 147 2.04 -8.11 5.01
N ILE A 148 2.80 -7.28 5.74
CA ILE A 148 2.51 -5.85 5.92
C ILE A 148 3.31 -5.03 4.90
N ALA A 149 2.66 -4.07 4.26
CA ALA A 149 3.27 -3.12 3.33
C ALA A 149 2.88 -1.68 3.65
N SER A 150 3.54 -0.71 3.01
CA SER A 150 3.03 0.67 2.99
C SER A 150 1.68 0.72 2.28
N GLY A 151 0.80 1.63 2.69
CA GLY A 151 -0.52 1.84 2.08
C GLY A 151 -1.69 1.79 3.08
N PRO A 152 -2.95 1.80 2.58
CA PRO A 152 -4.15 1.77 3.42
C PRO A 152 -4.21 0.55 4.33
N ALA A 153 -4.63 0.75 5.58
CA ALA A 153 -4.77 -0.30 6.58
C ALA A 153 -6.04 -0.14 7.42
N THR A 154 -6.54 -1.26 7.91
CA THR A 154 -7.56 -1.31 8.97
C THR A 154 -6.90 -1.85 10.23
N LEU A 155 -6.96 -1.10 11.33
CA LEU A 155 -6.48 -1.57 12.63
C LEU A 155 -7.65 -2.22 13.36
N THR A 156 -7.42 -3.40 13.94
CA THR A 156 -8.37 -4.11 14.80
C THR A 156 -7.77 -4.34 16.18
N PHE A 157 -8.61 -4.42 17.20
CA PHE A 157 -8.18 -4.67 18.57
C PHE A 157 -8.79 -5.95 19.12
N ASP A 158 -7.98 -6.80 19.75
CA ASP A 158 -8.43 -8.06 20.31
C ASP A 158 -9.66 -7.88 21.21
N GLY A 159 -10.68 -8.72 21.04
CA GLY A 159 -11.89 -8.70 21.86
C GLY A 159 -12.89 -7.58 21.55
N GLY A 160 -12.71 -6.85 20.45
CA GLY A 160 -13.66 -5.84 19.98
C GLY A 160 -13.92 -5.90 18.47
N ASP A 161 -15.08 -5.35 18.06
CA ASP A 161 -15.47 -5.23 16.64
C ASP A 161 -15.02 -3.91 15.99
N GLU A 162 -14.30 -3.08 16.75
CA GLU A 162 -13.85 -1.77 16.30
C GLU A 162 -12.82 -1.92 15.17
N ARG A 163 -13.05 -1.15 14.10
CA ARG A 163 -12.16 -1.04 12.95
C ARG A 163 -11.77 0.42 12.78
N VAL A 164 -10.47 0.68 12.70
CA VAL A 164 -9.93 2.03 12.57
C VAL A 164 -9.19 2.14 11.26
N ALA A 165 -9.55 3.12 10.44
CA ALA A 165 -8.83 3.38 9.21
C ALA A 165 -7.46 4.00 9.54
N ALA A 166 -6.44 3.48 8.91
CA ALA A 166 -5.06 3.89 9.08
C ALA A 166 -4.32 3.83 7.75
N HIS A 167 -3.09 4.32 7.78
CA HIS A 167 -2.17 4.27 6.66
C HIS A 167 -0.79 3.86 7.17
N VAL A 168 -0.25 2.76 6.66
CA VAL A 168 1.15 2.37 6.89
C VAL A 168 2.03 3.28 6.04
N ARG A 169 2.91 4.02 6.70
CA ARG A 169 3.82 4.98 6.05
C ARG A 169 5.08 4.30 5.54
N SER A 170 5.62 3.36 6.31
CA SER A 170 6.84 2.63 5.96
C SER A 170 6.91 1.28 6.67
N VAL A 171 7.61 0.37 6.03
CA VAL A 171 7.99 -0.94 6.59
C VAL A 171 9.49 -1.10 6.42
N THR A 172 10.22 -1.21 7.53
CA THR A 172 11.68 -1.39 7.52
C THR A 172 12.02 -2.78 8.04
N ARG A 173 12.75 -3.56 7.25
CA ARG A 173 13.26 -4.88 7.67
C ARG A 173 14.52 -4.73 8.49
N VAL A 174 14.52 -5.27 9.70
CA VAL A 174 15.64 -5.20 10.64
C VAL A 174 15.90 -6.59 11.20
N ALA A 175 17.14 -7.09 11.07
CA ALA A 175 17.53 -8.31 11.74
C ALA A 175 17.49 -8.09 13.27
N ILE A 176 17.10 -9.10 14.05
CA ILE A 176 17.10 -9.01 15.52
C ILE A 176 18.45 -8.50 16.06
N ALA A 177 19.55 -8.95 15.45
CA ALA A 177 20.92 -8.55 15.83
C ALA A 177 21.18 -7.04 15.69
N ASP A 178 20.47 -6.37 14.78
CA ASP A 178 20.63 -4.95 14.47
C ASP A 178 19.50 -4.08 15.06
N LEU A 179 18.58 -4.68 15.82
CA LEU A 179 17.43 -3.99 16.37
C LEU A 179 17.86 -3.02 17.47
N THR A 180 17.48 -1.75 17.33
CA THR A 180 17.78 -0.70 18.31
C THR A 180 16.51 -0.11 18.91
N PRO A 181 16.56 0.48 20.12
CA PRO A 181 15.40 1.18 20.70
C PRO A 181 14.87 2.28 19.77
N ALA A 182 15.77 3.01 19.11
CA ALA A 182 15.41 4.05 18.16
C ALA A 182 14.62 3.49 16.97
N ALA A 183 15.01 2.34 16.42
CA ALA A 183 14.31 1.72 15.31
C ALA A 183 12.83 1.43 15.64
N VAL A 184 12.55 0.96 16.86
CA VAL A 184 11.20 0.59 17.29
C VAL A 184 10.46 1.70 18.06
N HIS A 185 11.03 2.91 18.13
CA HIS A 185 10.56 4.03 18.96
C HIS A 185 10.33 3.64 20.43
N ALA A 186 11.19 2.76 20.97
CA ALA A 186 11.20 2.45 22.38
C ALA A 186 11.97 3.53 23.17
N PRO A 187 11.69 3.72 24.47
CA PRO A 187 12.45 4.62 25.32
C PRO A 187 13.96 4.36 25.25
N ASN A 188 14.75 5.43 25.35
CA ASN A 188 16.20 5.31 25.43
C ASN A 188 16.60 4.41 26.60
N GLY A 189 17.51 3.46 26.36
CA GLY A 189 17.94 2.49 27.36
C GLY A 189 17.07 1.24 27.46
N THR A 190 16.05 1.06 26.60
CA THR A 190 15.31 -0.21 26.50
C THR A 190 16.28 -1.36 26.17
N ASP A 191 16.23 -2.44 26.95
CA ASP A 191 16.97 -3.66 26.65
C ASP A 191 16.28 -4.39 25.50
N MET A 192 16.96 -4.46 24.35
CA MET A 192 16.42 -5.09 23.16
C MET A 192 16.35 -6.62 23.26
N ARG A 193 17.13 -7.25 24.14
CA ARG A 193 17.01 -8.69 24.41
C ARG A 193 15.71 -8.98 25.14
N GLU A 194 15.44 -8.25 26.22
CA GLU A 194 14.17 -8.36 26.95
C GLU A 194 12.96 -8.03 26.06
N TYR A 195 13.10 -7.01 25.19
CA TYR A 195 12.08 -6.67 24.21
C TYR A 195 11.76 -7.84 23.26
N VAL A 196 12.80 -8.49 22.70
CA VAL A 196 12.64 -9.63 21.80
C VAL A 196 12.06 -10.84 22.54
N ASP A 197 12.47 -11.09 23.78
CA ASP A 197 11.92 -12.18 24.60
C ASP A 197 10.43 -11.95 24.92
N LEU A 198 10.03 -10.69 25.14
CA LEU A 198 8.62 -10.32 25.28
C LEU A 198 7.83 -10.56 23.98
N LEU A 199 8.43 -10.23 22.82
CA LEU A 199 7.80 -10.51 21.52
C LEU A 199 7.60 -12.01 21.31
N ARG A 200 8.63 -12.83 21.59
CA ARG A 200 8.54 -14.28 21.48
C ARG A 200 7.48 -14.87 22.39
N SER A 201 7.54 -14.52 23.68
CA SER A 201 6.67 -15.11 24.69
C SER A 201 5.19 -14.73 24.50
N ARG A 202 4.90 -13.52 24.02
CA ARG A 202 3.51 -13.04 23.90
C ARG A 202 2.89 -13.18 22.51
N TYR A 203 3.68 -13.07 21.45
CA TYR A 203 3.14 -12.90 20.09
C TYR A 203 3.70 -13.91 19.10
N TYR A 204 4.99 -14.23 19.18
CA TYR A 204 5.67 -15.06 18.19
C TYR A 204 6.48 -16.20 18.83
N PRO A 205 5.83 -17.23 19.42
CA PRO A 205 6.53 -18.32 20.13
C PRO A 205 7.49 -19.14 19.26
N ARG A 206 7.33 -19.05 17.93
CA ARG A 206 8.14 -19.77 16.94
C ARG A 206 9.21 -18.89 16.27
N MET A 207 9.40 -17.66 16.73
CA MET A 207 10.35 -16.71 16.14
C MET A 207 11.80 -17.10 16.48
N PRO A 208 12.63 -17.42 15.48
CA PRO A 208 14.01 -17.87 15.71
C PRO A 208 14.93 -16.72 16.18
N ASP A 209 16.18 -17.06 16.50
CA ASP A 209 17.19 -16.10 16.96
C ASP A 209 17.73 -15.18 15.87
N ASP A 210 17.75 -15.66 14.63
CA ASP A 210 18.19 -14.92 13.45
C ASP A 210 17.03 -14.24 12.68
N ALA A 211 15.87 -14.10 13.33
CA ALA A 211 14.70 -13.56 12.65
C ALA A 211 14.92 -12.13 12.14
N VAL A 212 14.33 -11.85 10.99
CA VAL A 212 14.17 -10.50 10.45
C VAL A 212 12.76 -10.01 10.79
N LEU A 213 12.68 -8.82 11.37
CA LEU A 213 11.46 -8.18 11.82
C LEU A 213 11.09 -7.05 10.88
N ASP A 214 9.79 -6.86 10.68
CA ASP A 214 9.24 -5.69 10.02
C ASP A 214 8.88 -4.65 11.07
N VAL A 215 9.58 -3.51 11.04
CA VAL A 215 9.25 -2.31 11.81
C VAL A 215 8.29 -1.47 10.98
N VAL A 216 7.04 -1.41 11.43
CA VAL A 216 5.92 -0.79 10.70
C VAL A 216 5.58 0.54 11.35
N CYS A 217 5.75 1.62 10.61
CA CYS A 217 5.32 2.96 11.00
C CYS A 217 3.97 3.26 10.34
N PHE A 218 2.99 3.72 11.12
CA PHE A 218 1.63 3.99 10.62
C PHE A 218 1.03 5.26 11.23
N ARG A 219 -0.09 5.70 10.69
CA ARG A 219 -0.95 6.75 11.26
C ARG A 219 -2.41 6.34 11.18
N VAL A 220 -3.22 6.73 12.15
CA VAL A 220 -4.69 6.69 12.03
C VAL A 220 -5.12 7.79 11.06
N THR A 221 -6.04 7.50 10.15
CA THR A 221 -6.55 8.43 9.13
C THR A 221 -8.01 8.81 9.36
N ALA A 222 -8.83 7.89 9.87
CA ALA A 222 -10.19 8.14 10.33
C ALA A 222 -10.70 6.96 11.17
N MET A 223 -11.64 7.18 12.09
CA MET A 223 -12.37 6.07 12.70
C MET A 223 -13.41 5.54 11.70
N ALA A 224 -13.40 4.24 11.40
CA ALA A 224 -14.45 3.68 10.55
C ALA A 224 -15.79 3.71 11.31
N PRO A 225 -16.92 3.94 10.63
CA PRO A 225 -18.22 3.92 11.28
C PRO A 225 -18.49 2.53 11.87
N LYS A 226 -19.03 2.50 13.10
CA LYS A 226 -19.57 1.30 13.74
C LYS A 226 -20.64 0.73 12.82
N ARG A 227 -20.48 -0.49 12.29
CA ARG A 227 -21.60 -1.19 11.65
C ARG A 227 -22.62 -1.48 12.74
N THR A 228 -23.72 -0.74 12.76
CA THR A 228 -24.92 -1.09 13.51
C THR A 228 -25.46 -2.39 12.94
N ALA A 229 -25.57 -3.41 13.79
CA ALA A 229 -26.29 -4.64 13.51
C ALA A 229 -27.81 -4.38 13.45
#